data_AF-A0AAZ3R1V8-F1
#
_entry.id   AF-A0AAZ3R1V8-F1
#
_cell.length_a   1.000
_cell.length_b   1.000
_cell.length_c   1.000
_cell.angle_alpha   90.00
_cell.angle_beta   90.00
_cell.angle_gamma   90.00
#
_symmetry.space_group_name_H-M   'P 1'
#
loop_
_entity.id
_entity.type
_entity.pdbx_description
1 polymer ?
#
loop_
_entity_poly.entity_id
_entity_poly.type
_entity_poly.pdbx_seq_one_letter_code
_entity_poly.pdbx_strand_id
1 'polypeptide(L)'
;MNFRVNLHRMPMRHRKKAAEKNVPSRPLVCAVLDLMVEFIVTHMMKDFPMDLYMRCVQVIHKLICYQKKCRIRLHYTWRELWSALINLLKFLLSNETVLLAKHNIFHLALLVVNLFNMFITYGDTFLPTSNSYDELYYEIVRMHQIFDNLYCMVLRVSTNAGQWKEPASKVTHSLVNVRAIINHFNPKIESYAAVNHISQLSEDQVRSISLNVRKNVSLNTLSQDLLLKEFSTIS
;
A
#
# COMPACT_ATOMS: atom_id res chain seq x y z
N MET A 1 0.87 -5.54 -27.79
CA MET A 1 -0.24 -4.74 -28.34
C MET A 1 -0.47 -3.55 -27.42
N ASN A 2 -0.44 -2.33 -27.96
CA ASN A 2 -0.59 -1.10 -27.18
C ASN A 2 -1.90 -0.42 -27.55
N PHE A 3 -2.58 0.14 -26.55
CA PHE A 3 -3.89 0.76 -26.70
C PHE A 3 -3.85 2.18 -26.16
N ARG A 4 -4.62 3.08 -26.79
CA ARG A 4 -4.92 4.40 -26.26
C ARG A 4 -6.32 4.36 -25.67
N VAL A 5 -6.42 4.34 -24.35
CA VAL A 5 -7.69 4.27 -23.62
C VAL A 5 -7.82 5.51 -22.74
N ASN A 6 -8.82 6.33 -23.03
CA ASN A 6 -9.15 7.52 -22.26
C ASN A 6 -10.26 7.16 -21.27
N LEU A 7 -9.99 7.30 -19.97
CA LEU A 7 -11.01 7.15 -18.95
C LEU A 7 -11.78 8.46 -18.80
N HIS A 8 -13.11 8.37 -18.91
CA HIS A 8 -13.97 9.51 -18.62
C HIS A 8 -13.94 9.80 -17.11
N ARG A 9 -13.60 11.05 -16.74
CA ARG A 9 -13.56 11.52 -15.35
C ARG A 9 -14.56 12.64 -15.15
N MET A 10 -15.51 12.43 -14.24
CA MET A 10 -16.47 13.47 -13.88
C MET A 10 -15.78 14.56 -13.03
N PRO A 11 -16.08 15.86 -13.26
CA PRO A 11 -15.58 16.92 -12.41
C PRO A 11 -16.07 16.72 -10.96
N MET A 12 -15.15 16.80 -9.99
CA MET A 12 -15.49 16.69 -8.56
C MET A 12 -15.07 17.95 -7.82
N ARG A 13 -15.78 18.29 -6.74
CA ARG A 13 -15.50 19.51 -5.95
C ARG A 13 -14.05 19.62 -5.48
N HIS A 14 -13.44 18.49 -5.14
CA HIS A 14 -12.05 18.39 -4.68
C HIS A 14 -11.05 18.04 -5.81
N ARG A 15 -11.53 17.83 -7.05
CA ARG A 15 -10.71 17.49 -8.21
C ARG A 15 -11.23 18.21 -9.45
N LYS A 16 -10.59 19.32 -9.80
CA LYS A 16 -10.83 20.00 -11.08
C LYS A 16 -10.56 19.01 -12.23
N LYS A 17 -11.36 19.08 -13.30
CA LYS A 17 -11.23 18.23 -14.49
C LYS A 17 -9.76 18.27 -14.93
N ALA A 18 -9.06 17.14 -14.84
CA ALA A 18 -7.69 17.07 -15.33
C ALA A 18 -7.75 17.42 -16.83
N ALA A 19 -6.89 18.34 -17.28
CA ALA A 19 -6.72 18.62 -18.70
C ALA A 19 -6.57 17.27 -19.44
N GLU A 20 -7.10 17.18 -20.66
CA GLU A 20 -6.94 15.99 -21.50
C GLU A 20 -5.45 15.69 -21.64
N LYS A 21 -4.94 14.81 -20.77
CA LYS A 21 -3.58 14.32 -20.88
C LYS A 21 -3.60 13.44 -22.11
N ASN A 22 -2.75 13.73 -23.09
CA ASN A 22 -2.49 12.82 -24.20
C ASN A 22 -2.04 11.47 -23.62
N VAL A 23 -2.98 10.53 -23.47
CA VAL A 23 -2.69 9.23 -22.87
C VAL A 23 -1.79 8.46 -23.84
N PRO A 24 -0.58 8.06 -23.41
CA PRO A 24 0.31 7.31 -24.28
C PRO A 24 -0.29 5.93 -24.58
N SER A 25 0.04 5.39 -25.75
CA SER A 25 -0.33 4.02 -26.11
C SER A 25 0.42 3.05 -25.21
N ARG A 26 -0.30 2.25 -24.43
CA ARG A 26 0.26 1.33 -23.42
C ARG A 26 -0.55 0.02 -23.33
N PRO A 27 -0.03 -1.04 -22.71
CA PRO A 27 -0.78 -2.27 -22.51
C PRO A 27 -2.15 -2.02 -21.85
N LEU A 28 -3.19 -2.74 -22.27
CA LEU A 28 -4.57 -2.54 -21.81
C LEU A 28 -4.69 -2.64 -20.28
N VAL A 29 -3.86 -3.47 -19.65
CA VAL A 29 -3.80 -3.62 -18.19
C VAL A 29 -3.54 -2.30 -17.46
N CYS A 30 -2.79 -1.35 -18.04
CA CYS A 30 -2.60 -0.04 -17.45
C CYS A 30 -3.93 0.71 -17.32
N ALA A 31 -4.79 0.65 -18.34
CA ALA A 31 -6.09 1.32 -18.32
C ALA A 31 -7.04 0.66 -17.30
N VAL A 32 -6.95 -0.66 -17.13
CA VAL A 32 -7.69 -1.37 -16.07
C VAL A 32 -7.21 -0.92 -14.69
N LEU A 33 -5.90 -0.84 -14.46
CA LEU A 33 -5.34 -0.33 -13.21
C LEU A 33 -5.76 1.12 -12.94
N ASP A 34 -5.70 1.99 -13.94
CA ASP A 34 -6.14 3.37 -13.81
C ASP A 34 -7.63 3.44 -13.43
N LEU A 35 -8.47 2.57 -14.00
CA LEU A 35 -9.89 2.51 -13.67
C LEU A 35 -10.11 2.05 -12.22
N MET A 36 -9.35 1.06 -11.75
CA MET A 36 -9.42 0.61 -10.36
C MET A 36 -8.96 1.72 -9.40
N VAL A 37 -7.87 2.42 -9.72
CA VAL A 37 -7.39 3.58 -8.95
C VAL A 37 -8.42 4.70 -8.94
N GLU A 38 -8.99 5.02 -10.09
CA GLU A 38 -10.02 6.04 -10.23
C GLU A 38 -11.24 5.70 -9.37
N PHE A 39 -11.73 4.46 -9.43
CA PHE A 39 -12.82 4.00 -8.58
C PHE A 39 -12.49 4.18 -7.09
N ILE A 40 -11.33 3.71 -6.63
CA ILE A 40 -10.92 3.80 -5.23
C ILE A 40 -10.93 5.25 -4.74
N VAL A 41 -10.33 6.17 -5.51
CA VAL A 41 -10.17 7.57 -5.12
C VAL A 41 -11.50 8.34 -5.14
N THR A 42 -12.43 7.96 -6.00
CA THR A 42 -13.65 8.74 -6.25
C THR A 42 -14.91 8.26 -5.52
N HIS A 43 -14.91 7.02 -4.99
CA HIS A 43 -16.10 6.38 -4.41
C HIS A 43 -16.00 6.17 -2.88
N MET A 44 -15.10 6.89 -2.20
CA MET A 44 -15.05 6.92 -0.73
C MET A 44 -16.18 7.81 -0.21
N MET A 45 -17.37 7.22 -0.05
CA MET A 45 -18.61 7.93 0.27
C MET A 45 -19.30 7.36 1.52
N LYS A 46 -20.31 8.07 2.04
CA LYS A 46 -21.05 7.68 3.25
C LYS A 46 -21.75 6.34 3.11
N ASP A 47 -22.38 6.09 1.96
CA ASP A 47 -22.95 4.80 1.62
C ASP A 47 -21.88 3.94 0.94
N PHE A 48 -21.03 3.32 1.75
CA PHE A 48 -19.80 2.70 1.28
C PHE A 48 -20.10 1.40 0.49
N PRO A 49 -19.78 1.33 -0.81
CA PRO A 49 -20.11 0.17 -1.64
C PRO A 49 -19.09 -0.98 -1.41
N MET A 50 -19.17 -1.63 -0.25
CA MET A 50 -18.21 -2.63 0.23
C MET A 50 -17.90 -3.72 -0.82
N ASP A 51 -18.93 -4.29 -1.46
CA ASP A 51 -18.76 -5.36 -2.45
C ASP A 51 -18.00 -4.90 -3.71
N LEU A 52 -18.18 -3.65 -4.13
CA LEU A 52 -17.45 -3.10 -5.28
C LEU A 52 -15.98 -2.86 -4.92
N TYR A 53 -15.70 -2.38 -3.70
CA TYR A 53 -14.32 -2.26 -3.21
C TYR A 53 -13.62 -3.61 -3.10
N MET A 54 -14.31 -4.64 -2.60
CA MET A 54 -13.80 -6.01 -2.56
C MET A 54 -13.42 -6.51 -3.96
N ARG A 55 -14.31 -6.35 -4.94
CA ARG A 55 -14.03 -6.73 -6.34
C ARG A 55 -12.89 -5.92 -6.94
N CYS A 56 -12.85 -4.61 -6.70
CA CYS A 56 -11.81 -3.71 -7.20
C CYS A 56 -10.42 -4.15 -6.72
N VAL A 57 -10.25 -4.37 -5.41
CA VAL A 57 -8.97 -4.82 -4.85
C VAL A 57 -8.60 -6.22 -5.32
N GLN A 58 -9.57 -7.12 -5.48
CA GLN A 58 -9.32 -8.45 -6.05
C GLN A 58 -8.89 -8.42 -7.52
N VAL A 59 -9.42 -7.50 -8.33
CA VAL A 59 -8.96 -7.30 -9.72
C VAL A 59 -7.50 -6.86 -9.71
N ILE A 60 -7.13 -5.86 -8.91
CA ILE A 60 -5.74 -5.43 -8.75
C ILE A 60 -4.86 -6.62 -8.34
N HIS A 61 -5.25 -7.37 -7.31
CA HIS A 61 -4.51 -8.54 -6.84
C HIS A 61 -4.28 -9.57 -7.94
N LYS A 62 -5.32 -9.94 -8.71
CA LYS A 62 -5.17 -10.87 -9.84
C LYS A 62 -4.21 -10.36 -10.90
N LEU A 63 -4.26 -9.06 -11.22
CA LEU A 63 -3.33 -8.45 -12.17
C LEU A 63 -1.89 -8.53 -11.66
N ILE A 64 -1.64 -8.19 -10.39
CA ILE A 64 -0.30 -8.30 -9.78
C ILE A 64 0.17 -9.75 -9.73
N CYS A 65 -0.69 -10.71 -9.36
CA CYS A 65 -0.36 -12.13 -9.38
C CYS A 65 0.06 -12.61 -10.77
N TYR A 66 -0.67 -12.18 -11.80
CA TYR A 66 -0.34 -12.54 -13.18
C TYR A 66 0.98 -11.91 -13.63
N GLN A 67 1.21 -10.63 -13.31
CA GLN A 67 2.48 -9.95 -13.58
C GLN A 67 3.66 -10.64 -12.89
N LYS A 68 3.52 -11.01 -11.61
CA LYS A 68 4.51 -11.81 -10.87
C LYS A 68 4.76 -13.15 -11.57
N LYS A 69 3.71 -13.91 -11.87
CA LYS A 69 3.80 -15.24 -12.50
C LYS A 69 4.53 -15.18 -13.84
N CYS A 70 4.21 -14.18 -14.66
CA CYS A 70 4.80 -14.00 -15.98
C CYS A 70 6.08 -13.15 -15.98
N ARG A 71 6.51 -12.64 -14.81
CA ARG A 71 7.63 -11.70 -14.64
C ARG A 71 7.54 -10.47 -15.56
N ILE A 72 6.33 -9.97 -15.77
CA ILE A 72 6.07 -8.81 -16.64
C ILE A 72 6.31 -7.53 -15.84
N ARG A 73 7.32 -6.78 -16.27
CA ARG A 73 7.67 -5.46 -15.71
C ARG A 73 6.92 -4.36 -16.44
N LEU A 74 5.83 -3.89 -15.83
CA LEU A 74 4.98 -2.86 -16.42
C LEU A 74 5.51 -1.46 -16.08
N HIS A 75 5.66 -0.62 -17.12
CA HIS A 75 5.88 0.81 -16.96
C HIS A 75 4.57 1.50 -16.59
N TYR A 76 4.30 1.56 -15.29
CA TYR A 76 3.08 2.11 -14.70
C TYR A 76 3.43 3.09 -13.56
N THR A 77 2.54 4.03 -13.28
CA THR A 77 2.63 5.00 -12.17
C THR A 77 2.24 4.32 -10.85
N TRP A 78 3.05 3.37 -10.39
CA TRP A 78 2.76 2.53 -9.22
C TRP A 78 2.45 3.31 -7.95
N ARG A 79 3.09 4.48 -7.76
CA ARG A 79 2.81 5.40 -6.66
C ARG A 79 1.33 5.78 -6.57
N GLU A 80 0.65 6.04 -7.69
CA GLU A 80 -0.78 6.41 -7.68
C GLU A 80 -1.65 5.28 -7.12
N LEU A 81 -1.29 4.02 -7.44
CA LEU A 81 -1.96 2.85 -6.89
C LEU A 81 -1.70 2.70 -5.38
N TRP A 82 -0.44 2.80 -4.94
CA TRP A 82 -0.10 2.67 -3.51
C TRP A 82 -0.76 3.77 -2.68
N SER A 83 -0.73 5.02 -3.14
CA SER A 83 -1.41 6.13 -2.47
C SER A 83 -2.92 5.91 -2.40
N ALA A 84 -3.55 5.41 -3.47
CA ALA A 84 -4.99 5.10 -3.46
C ALA A 84 -5.33 3.99 -2.44
N LEU A 85 -4.52 2.94 -2.37
CA LEU A 85 -4.68 1.84 -1.41
C LEU A 85 -4.48 2.32 0.05
N ILE A 86 -3.48 3.15 0.32
CA ILE A 86 -3.26 3.74 1.65
C ILE A 86 -4.41 4.66 2.04
N ASN A 87 -4.92 5.47 1.10
CA ASN A 87 -6.05 6.34 1.35
C ASN A 87 -7.34 5.56 1.63
N LEU A 88 -7.51 4.38 1.00
CA LEU A 88 -8.59 3.47 1.33
C LEU A 88 -8.47 2.98 2.79
N LEU A 89 -7.28 2.55 3.24
CA LEU A 89 -7.07 2.18 4.65
C LEU A 89 -7.35 3.35 5.60
N LYS A 90 -6.88 4.55 5.26
CA LYS A 90 -7.16 5.78 6.02
C LYS A 90 -8.67 6.04 6.13
N PHE A 91 -9.42 5.88 5.04
CA PHE A 91 -10.87 6.04 5.05
C PHE A 91 -11.56 5.02 5.95
N LEU A 92 -11.15 3.75 5.90
CA LEU A 92 -11.69 2.70 6.77
C LEU A 92 -11.46 3.04 8.25
N LEU A 93 -10.26 3.51 8.59
CA LEU A 93 -9.90 3.95 9.95
C LEU A 93 -10.76 5.14 10.41
N SER A 94 -10.87 6.18 9.58
CA SER A 94 -11.62 7.39 9.93
C SER A 94 -13.12 7.15 10.11
N ASN A 95 -13.65 6.06 9.58
CA ASN A 95 -15.07 5.72 9.62
C ASN A 95 -15.33 4.37 10.33
N GLU A 96 -14.40 3.90 11.16
CA GLU A 96 -14.45 2.55 11.75
C GLU A 96 -15.77 2.27 12.46
N THR A 97 -16.29 3.23 13.23
CA THR A 97 -17.49 3.07 14.06
C THR A 97 -18.74 2.83 13.22
N VAL A 98 -18.89 3.59 12.13
CA VAL A 98 -20.03 3.49 11.22
C VAL A 98 -19.94 2.24 10.34
N LEU A 99 -18.74 1.94 9.84
CA LEU A 99 -18.55 0.83 8.90
C LEU A 99 -18.61 -0.53 9.59
N LEU A 100 -18.03 -0.68 10.80
CA LEU A 100 -18.04 -1.94 11.55
C LEU A 100 -19.44 -2.39 11.98
N ALA A 101 -20.38 -1.46 12.07
CA ALA A 101 -21.78 -1.77 12.33
C ALA A 101 -22.46 -2.48 11.15
N LYS A 102 -21.94 -2.34 9.93
CA LYS A 102 -22.55 -2.85 8.69
C LYS A 102 -21.73 -3.90 7.96
N HIS A 103 -20.40 -3.81 8.03
CA HIS A 103 -19.49 -4.55 7.16
C HIS A 103 -18.26 -5.08 7.90
N ASN A 104 -17.71 -6.18 7.38
CA ASN A 104 -16.40 -6.68 7.77
C ASN A 104 -15.27 -5.88 7.08
N ILE A 105 -14.96 -4.69 7.58
CA ILE A 105 -13.89 -3.85 6.99
C ILE A 105 -12.51 -4.50 7.06
N PHE A 106 -12.29 -5.43 7.99
CA PHE A 106 -11.01 -6.14 8.13
C PHE A 106 -10.72 -7.04 6.95
N HIS A 107 -11.74 -7.61 6.31
CA HIS A 107 -11.53 -8.42 5.12
C HIS A 107 -10.99 -7.58 3.95
N LEU A 108 -11.52 -6.37 3.76
CA LEU A 108 -11.01 -5.42 2.76
C LEU A 108 -9.60 -4.93 3.12
N ALA A 109 -9.37 -4.56 4.39
CA ALA A 109 -8.06 -4.14 4.86
C ALA A 109 -7.01 -5.25 4.64
N LEU A 110 -7.36 -6.51 4.90
CA LEU A 110 -6.50 -7.66 4.68
C LEU A 110 -6.08 -7.78 3.21
N LEU A 111 -7.00 -7.61 2.26
CA LEU A 111 -6.67 -7.64 0.83
C LEU A 111 -5.70 -6.52 0.45
N VAL A 112 -5.88 -5.32 1.00
CA VAL A 112 -4.98 -4.19 0.76
C VAL A 112 -3.59 -4.42 1.34
N VAL A 113 -3.50 -4.89 2.60
CA VAL A 113 -2.22 -5.20 3.24
C VAL A 113 -1.49 -6.33 2.51
N ASN A 114 -2.22 -7.34 2.02
CA ASN A 114 -1.64 -8.42 1.23
C ASN A 114 -1.10 -7.95 -0.12
N LEU A 115 -1.71 -6.95 -0.76
CA LEU A 115 -1.12 -6.30 -1.93
C LEU A 115 0.23 -5.65 -1.58
N PHE A 116 0.31 -4.91 -0.47
CA PHE A 116 1.58 -4.35 -0.01
C PHE A 116 2.63 -5.44 0.25
N ASN A 117 2.25 -6.53 0.92
CA ASN A 117 3.13 -7.69 1.10
C ASN A 117 3.63 -8.27 -0.23
N MET A 118 2.77 -8.36 -1.25
CA MET A 118 3.20 -8.79 -2.58
C MET A 118 4.25 -7.86 -3.21
N PHE A 119 4.07 -6.54 -3.08
CA PHE A 119 5.05 -5.57 -3.57
C PHE A 119 6.37 -5.63 -2.80
N ILE A 120 6.31 -5.78 -1.47
CA ILE A 120 7.48 -5.87 -0.60
C ILE A 120 8.28 -7.15 -0.88
N THR A 121 7.62 -8.31 -0.93
CA THR A 121 8.28 -9.61 -1.01
C THR A 121 8.66 -10.02 -2.43
N TYR A 122 7.88 -9.60 -3.44
CA TYR A 122 8.06 -10.08 -4.82
C TYR A 122 8.20 -8.94 -5.85
N GLY A 123 8.33 -7.70 -5.42
CA GLY A 123 8.41 -6.55 -6.33
C GLY A 123 9.57 -6.63 -7.33
N ASP A 124 10.62 -7.39 -7.05
CA ASP A 124 11.81 -7.57 -7.88
C ASP A 124 11.48 -8.37 -9.14
N THR A 125 10.44 -9.17 -9.06
CA THR A 125 9.94 -9.98 -10.17
C THR A 125 9.11 -9.18 -11.17
N PHE A 126 8.47 -8.07 -10.78
CA PHE A 126 7.51 -7.36 -11.64
C PHE A 126 7.55 -5.82 -11.59
N LEU A 127 8.26 -5.19 -10.67
CA LEU A 127 8.53 -3.75 -10.70
C LEU A 127 9.63 -3.46 -11.72
N PRO A 128 9.52 -2.33 -12.46
CA PRO A 128 10.40 -2.06 -13.59
C PRO A 128 11.84 -1.74 -13.17
N THR A 129 12.04 -1.09 -12.02
CA THR A 129 13.34 -0.60 -11.58
C THR A 129 13.53 -0.70 -10.07
N SER A 130 14.78 -0.72 -9.60
CA SER A 130 15.12 -0.58 -8.17
C SER A 130 14.60 0.72 -7.56
N ASN A 131 14.53 1.80 -8.36
CA ASN A 131 13.92 3.06 -7.93
C ASN A 131 12.43 2.91 -7.57
N SER A 132 11.71 1.98 -8.22
CA SER A 132 10.30 1.71 -7.89
C SER A 132 10.15 1.15 -6.46
N TYR A 133 11.15 0.39 -5.99
CA TYR A 133 11.19 -0.06 -4.60
C TYR A 133 11.46 1.07 -3.61
N ASP A 134 12.32 2.03 -3.97
CA ASP A 134 12.53 3.22 -3.14
C ASP A 134 11.25 4.03 -2.99
N GLU A 135 10.49 4.19 -4.08
CA GLU A 135 9.19 4.87 -4.05
C GLU A 135 8.16 4.13 -3.21
N LEU A 136 8.13 2.80 -3.24
CA LEU A 136 7.26 1.98 -2.39
C LEU A 136 7.57 2.20 -0.91
N TYR A 137 8.83 2.06 -0.52
CA TYR A 137 9.25 2.21 0.87
C TYR A 137 9.10 3.64 1.36
N TYR A 138 9.41 4.62 0.50
CA TYR A 138 9.12 6.01 0.76
C TYR A 138 7.65 6.21 1.11
N GLU A 139 6.74 5.69 0.30
CA GLU A 139 5.31 5.89 0.50
C GLU A 139 4.79 5.21 1.77
N ILE A 140 5.28 4.00 2.08
CA ILE A 140 4.96 3.28 3.33
C ILE A 140 5.41 4.08 4.55
N VAL A 141 6.67 4.53 4.55
CA VAL A 141 7.28 5.24 5.66
C VAL A 141 6.68 6.63 5.84
N ARG A 142 6.45 7.35 4.74
CA ARG A 142 5.77 8.66 4.75
C ARG A 142 4.37 8.56 5.38
N MET A 143 3.67 7.47 5.12
CA MET A 143 2.30 7.24 5.60
C MET A 143 2.24 6.26 6.78
N HIS A 144 3.34 6.06 7.51
CA HIS A 144 3.45 5.05 8.58
C HIS A 144 2.32 5.12 9.61
N GLN A 145 1.89 6.33 9.99
CA GLN A 145 0.80 6.56 10.95
C GLN A 145 -0.49 5.83 10.57
N ILE A 146 -0.78 5.67 9.28
CA ILE A 146 -1.96 4.93 8.82
C ILE A 146 -1.82 3.44 9.15
N PHE A 147 -0.64 2.87 8.96
CA PHE A 147 -0.37 1.46 9.28
C PHE A 147 -0.29 1.22 10.79
N ASP A 148 0.27 2.16 11.56
CA ASP A 148 0.31 2.09 13.02
C ASP A 148 -1.09 2.16 13.61
N ASN A 149 -1.92 3.11 13.15
CA ASN A 149 -3.32 3.21 13.57
C ASN A 149 -4.12 1.97 13.18
N LEU A 150 -3.88 1.41 11.99
CA LEU A 150 -4.47 0.14 11.57
C LEU A 150 -4.05 -0.99 12.51
N TYR A 151 -2.78 -1.09 12.84
CA TYR A 151 -2.25 -2.08 13.79
C TYR A 151 -2.92 -1.95 15.17
N CYS A 152 -3.02 -0.74 15.72
CA CYS A 152 -3.70 -0.48 16.98
C CYS A 152 -5.18 -0.89 16.94
N MET A 153 -5.90 -0.54 15.87
CA MET A 153 -7.31 -0.92 15.69
C MET A 153 -7.48 -2.44 15.64
N VAL A 154 -6.70 -3.14 14.81
CA VAL A 154 -6.85 -4.59 14.63
C VAL A 154 -6.41 -5.35 15.87
N LEU A 155 -5.38 -4.88 16.58
CA LEU A 155 -4.95 -5.47 17.84
C LEU A 155 -6.08 -5.38 18.88
N ARG A 156 -6.63 -4.18 19.09
CA ARG A 156 -7.76 -3.94 20.00
C ARG A 156 -8.96 -4.84 19.69
N VAL A 157 -9.30 -5.02 18.42
CA VAL A 157 -10.45 -5.86 18.01
C VAL A 157 -10.12 -7.35 18.11
N SER A 158 -8.88 -7.76 17.88
CA SER A 158 -8.45 -9.16 17.99
C SER A 158 -8.33 -9.65 19.44
N THR A 159 -8.11 -8.74 20.40
CA THR A 159 -8.04 -9.06 21.83
C THR A 159 -9.42 -9.05 22.50
N ASN A 160 -10.38 -8.31 21.94
CA ASN A 160 -11.74 -8.24 22.46
C ASN A 160 -12.58 -9.42 21.96
N ALA A 161 -13.47 -9.95 22.80
CA ALA A 161 -14.47 -10.93 22.35
C ALA A 161 -15.48 -10.22 21.43
N GLY A 162 -15.54 -10.62 20.16
CA GLY A 162 -16.46 -10.04 19.19
C GLY A 162 -16.44 -10.77 17.85
N GLN A 163 -17.50 -10.57 17.05
CA GLN A 163 -17.67 -11.24 15.75
C GLN A 163 -16.53 -10.98 14.75
N TRP A 164 -15.77 -9.91 14.96
CA TRP A 164 -14.67 -9.50 14.08
C TRP A 164 -13.28 -9.91 14.58
N LYS A 165 -13.19 -10.69 15.67
CA LYS A 165 -11.92 -11.13 16.26
C LYS A 165 -11.00 -11.82 15.26
N GLU A 166 -11.52 -12.86 14.59
CA GLU A 166 -10.75 -13.66 13.62
C GLU A 166 -10.30 -12.86 12.39
N PRO A 167 -11.18 -12.09 11.71
CA PRO A 167 -10.76 -11.20 10.63
C PRO A 167 -9.69 -10.19 11.05
N ALA A 168 -9.83 -9.56 12.22
CA ALA A 168 -8.86 -8.59 12.72
C ALA A 168 -7.50 -9.25 12.99
N SER A 169 -7.48 -10.43 13.62
CA SER A 169 -6.26 -11.21 13.86
C SER A 169 -5.47 -11.46 12.57
N LYS A 170 -6.14 -11.84 11.48
CA LYS A 170 -5.48 -12.04 10.17
C LYS A 170 -4.80 -10.79 9.64
N VAL A 171 -5.41 -9.61 9.86
CA VAL A 171 -4.80 -8.32 9.48
C VAL A 171 -3.59 -8.04 10.35
N THR A 172 -3.66 -8.28 11.66
CA THR A 172 -2.53 -8.13 12.60
C THR A 172 -1.30 -8.89 12.11
N HIS A 173 -1.46 -10.18 11.76
CA HIS A 173 -0.36 -11.01 11.25
C HIS A 173 0.15 -10.50 9.89
N SER A 174 -0.74 -10.03 9.03
CA SER A 174 -0.35 -9.56 7.69
C SER A 174 0.42 -8.24 7.72
N LEU A 175 0.34 -7.46 8.81
CA LEU A 175 1.04 -6.19 8.96
C LEU A 175 2.53 -6.31 9.33
N VAL A 176 3.01 -7.51 9.67
CA VAL A 176 4.38 -7.72 10.19
C VAL A 176 5.45 -7.11 9.27
N ASN A 177 5.40 -7.38 7.95
CA ASN A 177 6.41 -6.87 7.01
C ASN A 177 6.39 -5.33 6.92
N VAL A 178 5.20 -4.74 6.86
CA VAL A 178 5.04 -3.29 6.78
C VAL A 178 5.59 -2.63 8.05
N ARG A 179 5.28 -3.19 9.22
CA ARG A 179 5.80 -2.71 10.50
C ARG A 179 7.31 -2.86 10.62
N ALA A 180 7.87 -3.96 10.14
CA ALA A 180 9.32 -4.16 10.12
C ALA A 180 10.03 -3.06 9.29
N ILE A 181 9.48 -2.69 8.13
CA ILE A 181 9.97 -1.58 7.32
C ILE A 181 9.89 -0.26 8.11
N ILE A 182 8.71 0.06 8.65
CA ILE A 182 8.49 1.30 9.42
C ILE A 182 9.49 1.41 10.58
N ASN A 183 9.60 0.36 11.41
CA ASN A 183 10.51 0.32 12.57
C ASN A 183 11.99 0.41 12.18
N HIS A 184 12.35 -0.06 10.98
CA HIS A 184 13.72 0.05 10.48
C HIS A 184 14.07 1.47 10.00
N PHE A 185 13.14 2.14 9.34
CA PHE A 185 13.38 3.42 8.69
C PHE A 185 13.09 4.63 9.58
N ASN A 186 12.02 4.61 10.38
CA ASN A 186 11.61 5.76 11.19
C ASN A 186 12.71 6.27 12.13
N PRO A 187 13.40 5.42 12.94
CA PRO A 187 14.45 5.92 13.84
C PRO A 187 15.62 6.57 13.10
N LYS A 188 15.96 6.07 11.91
CA LYS A 188 17.04 6.62 11.07
C LYS A 188 16.64 7.97 10.47
N ILE A 189 15.38 8.08 10.06
CA ILE A 189 14.77 9.30 9.55
C ILE A 189 14.70 10.36 10.65
N GLU A 190 14.26 10.01 11.84
CA GLU A 190 14.21 10.90 13.02
C GLU A 190 15.60 11.35 13.44
N SER A 191 16.58 10.44 13.49
CA SER A 191 17.97 10.77 13.78
C SER A 191 18.54 11.75 12.74
N TYR A 192 18.32 11.51 11.45
CA TYR A 192 18.75 12.42 10.39
C TYR A 192 18.05 13.78 10.48
N ALA A 193 16.74 13.80 10.75
CA ALA A 193 15.96 15.02 10.93
C ALA A 193 16.46 15.86 12.13
N ALA A 194 16.78 15.21 13.25
CA ALA A 194 17.31 15.85 14.44
C ALA A 194 18.69 16.47 14.21
N VAL A 195 19.59 15.75 13.53
CA VAL A 195 20.95 16.23 13.19
C VAL A 195 20.92 17.41 12.22
N ASN A 196 19.96 17.44 11.29
CA ASN A 196 19.86 18.49 10.28
C ASN A 196 18.84 19.59 10.62
N HIS A 197 18.22 19.56 11.80
CA HIS A 197 17.14 20.47 12.22
C HIS A 197 15.96 20.55 11.22
N ILE A 198 15.64 19.44 10.56
CA ILE A 198 14.59 19.37 9.54
C ILE A 198 13.28 18.89 10.19
N SER A 199 12.25 19.74 10.21
CA SER A 199 10.95 19.38 10.79
C SER A 199 10.10 18.45 9.90
N GLN A 200 10.33 18.46 8.57
CA GLN A 200 9.68 17.59 7.59
C GLN A 200 10.66 17.23 6.47
N LEU A 201 10.89 15.94 6.23
CA LEU A 201 11.80 15.47 5.19
C LEU A 201 11.14 15.56 3.80
N SER A 202 11.88 16.09 2.83
CA SER A 202 11.43 16.10 1.43
C SER A 202 11.47 14.69 0.81
N GLU A 203 10.76 14.50 -0.31
CA GLU A 203 10.76 13.24 -1.07
C GLU A 203 12.17 12.78 -1.45
N ASP A 204 13.03 13.72 -1.86
CA ASP A 204 14.42 13.44 -2.21
C ASP A 204 15.28 13.04 -1.01
N GLN A 205 14.99 13.57 0.18
CA GLN A 205 15.74 13.26 1.40
C GLN A 205 15.39 11.88 1.96
N VAL A 206 14.13 11.48 1.95
CA VAL A 206 13.78 10.12 2.36
C VAL A 206 14.26 9.11 1.31
N ARG A 207 14.25 9.47 0.02
CA ARG A 207 14.83 8.63 -1.04
C ARG A 207 16.34 8.43 -0.85
N SER A 208 17.09 9.48 -0.49
CA SER A 208 18.53 9.36 -0.23
C SER A 208 18.82 8.49 1.01
N ILE A 209 18.00 8.59 2.06
CA ILE A 209 18.07 7.71 3.23
C ILE A 209 17.75 6.26 2.83
N SER A 210 16.71 6.02 2.03
CA SER A 210 16.37 4.68 1.51
C SER A 210 17.53 4.05 0.72
N LEU A 211 18.15 4.84 -0.16
CA LEU A 211 19.30 4.40 -0.96
C LEU A 211 20.52 4.07 -0.08
N ASN A 212 20.81 4.88 0.94
CA ASN A 212 21.91 4.64 1.87
C ASN A 212 21.66 3.40 2.74
N VAL A 213 20.42 3.17 3.17
CA VAL A 213 20.03 1.97 3.92
C VAL A 213 20.13 0.71 3.05
N ARG A 214 19.70 0.77 1.78
CA ARG A 214 19.84 -0.35 0.84
C ARG A 214 21.30 -0.68 0.50
N LYS A 215 22.19 0.32 0.43
CA LYS A 215 23.62 0.09 0.21
C LYS A 215 24.29 -0.61 1.41
N ASN A 216 23.83 -0.31 2.62
CA ASN A 216 24.37 -0.88 3.86
C ASN A 216 23.70 -2.20 4.26
N VAL A 217 22.55 -2.54 3.69
CA VAL A 217 21.84 -3.78 3.97
C VAL A 217 21.42 -4.40 2.65
N SER A 218 22.00 -5.56 2.34
CA SER A 218 21.42 -6.52 1.40
C SER A 218 19.98 -6.80 1.84
N LEU A 219 19.02 -6.07 1.28
CA LEU A 219 17.58 -6.21 1.59
C LEU A 219 17.06 -7.63 1.30
N ASN A 220 17.82 -8.42 0.54
CA ASN A 220 17.55 -9.83 0.29
C ASN A 220 17.81 -10.72 1.54
N THR A 221 18.65 -10.27 2.47
CA THR A 221 19.03 -11.06 3.66
C THR A 221 18.12 -10.78 4.86
N LEU A 222 17.56 -9.56 4.96
CA LEU A 222 16.62 -9.21 6.03
C LEU A 222 15.30 -9.99 5.96
N SER A 223 14.82 -10.35 4.77
CA SER A 223 13.55 -11.07 4.64
C SER A 223 13.60 -12.52 5.10
N GLN A 224 14.76 -13.18 5.07
CA GLN A 224 14.88 -14.57 5.51
C GLN A 224 15.43 -14.67 6.94
N ASP A 225 16.48 -13.93 7.28
CA ASP A 225 17.15 -14.07 8.58
C ASP A 225 16.35 -13.44 9.73
N LEU A 226 15.61 -12.36 9.48
CA LEU A 226 14.77 -11.73 10.50
C LEU A 226 13.52 -12.55 10.78
N LEU A 227 12.92 -13.14 9.74
CA LEU A 227 11.81 -14.10 9.89
C LEU A 227 12.27 -15.36 10.63
N LEU A 228 13.42 -15.96 10.25
CA LEU A 228 13.97 -17.14 10.94
C LEU A 228 14.32 -16.85 12.41
N LYS A 229 14.83 -15.65 12.72
CA LYS A 229 15.08 -15.23 14.11
C LYS A 229 13.80 -15.05 14.92
N GLU A 230 12.75 -14.45 14.36
CA GLU A 230 11.45 -14.33 15.04
C GLU A 230 10.76 -15.69 15.22
N PHE A 231 10.96 -16.66 14.31
CA PHE A 231 10.47 -18.03 14.52
C PHE A 231 11.26 -18.80 15.59
N SER A 232 12.56 -18.54 15.77
CA SER A 232 13.38 -19.19 16.82
C SER A 232 13.12 -18.67 18.24
N THR A 233 12.39 -17.57 18.39
CA THR A 233 12.03 -16.99 19.70
C THR A 233 10.61 -17.32 20.15
N ILE A 234 9.85 -18.10 19.36
CA ILE A 234 8.48 -18.55 19.66
C ILE A 234 8.43 -20.09 19.87
N SER A 235 9.58 -20.74 20.12
CA SER A 235 9.64 -22.10 20.69
C SER A 235 10.27 -22.04 22.07
#